data_AF-A0A1B2AE96-F1
#
_entry.id   AF-A0A1B2AE96-F1
#
_cell.length_a   1.000
_cell.length_b   1.000
_cell.length_c   1.000
_cell.angle_alpha   90.00
_cell.angle_beta   90.00
_cell.angle_gamma   90.00
#
_symmetry.space_group_name_H-M   'P 1'
#
loop_
_entity.id
_entity.type
_entity.pdbx_description
1 polymer ?
#
loop_
_entity_poly.entity_id
_entity_poly.type
_entity_poly.pdbx_seq_one_letter_code
_entity_poly.pdbx_strand_id
1 'polypeptide(L)'
;MSNGAYRFGPFRLDPEDRRLTRDGEPVEVSARYLDALILLAAEGGRLVTKDRFMDEVWRGVPVTDEALTQCIRALRKALGDDAAAPRYIETVPRHGYRLVAALGGDDARTVAPLADPVFAPTAFDGFSAALGGGLAGIAGGLGYLALGLVTPGIGTASTLLVLVSMNLLLGAAAGLAVGGAAAFAAQLSHGKAGWIVVGGAVGGLLVGAIGRMLGNDLFALLFGRAPGAITGAVEGLILGAVTGISLALALRAEDRSAARRLLPGFAFGGAAGLIVALAGGRLMAGSLAELSSRFPDSNLQVGGALFGENGFGPIALSVVTACEGALFCGCVVAAIVLGRRLRAAG
;
A
#
# COMPACT_ATOMS: atom_id res chain seq x y z
N MET A 1 -11.55 -2.26 23.87
CA MET A 1 -12.22 -1.68 25.05
C MET A 1 -11.73 -0.25 25.20
N SER A 2 -12.57 0.69 24.78
CA SER A 2 -12.60 2.10 25.19
C SER A 2 -13.95 2.59 24.68
N ASN A 3 -14.93 2.37 25.56
CA ASN A 3 -16.38 2.44 25.37
C ASN A 3 -16.83 3.91 25.32
N GLY A 4 -17.29 4.37 24.16
CA GLY A 4 -17.75 5.74 23.98
C GLY A 4 -19.27 5.78 23.85
N ALA A 5 -19.96 6.28 24.87
CA ALA A 5 -21.36 6.67 24.74
C ALA A 5 -21.48 7.86 23.77
N TYR A 6 -22.44 7.81 22.84
CA TYR A 6 -22.71 8.91 21.92
C TYR A 6 -23.57 9.96 22.61
N ARG A 7 -23.21 11.25 22.54
CA ARG A 7 -24.10 12.33 22.97
C ARG A 7 -24.59 13.13 21.79
N PHE A 8 -25.86 13.50 21.77
CA PHE A 8 -26.43 14.38 20.75
C PHE A 8 -27.60 15.15 21.33
N GLY A 9 -27.52 16.48 21.29
CA GLY A 9 -28.46 17.33 22.03
C GLY A 9 -28.51 16.95 23.53
N PRO A 10 -29.70 16.79 24.13
CA PRO A 10 -29.85 16.36 25.53
C PRO A 10 -29.67 14.84 25.72
N PHE A 11 -29.45 14.08 24.64
CA PHE A 11 -29.43 12.63 24.69
C PHE A 11 -28.03 12.05 24.89
N ARG A 12 -27.94 10.97 25.66
CA ARG A 12 -26.78 10.10 25.76
C ARG A 12 -27.19 8.67 25.45
N LEU A 13 -26.58 8.10 24.41
CA LEU A 13 -26.78 6.72 23.97
C LEU A 13 -25.57 5.89 24.35
N ASP A 14 -25.77 4.89 25.20
CA ASP A 14 -24.76 3.94 25.64
C ASP A 14 -24.98 2.59 24.94
N PRO A 15 -24.13 2.20 23.98
CA PRO A 15 -24.26 0.91 23.29
C PRO A 15 -23.97 -0.30 24.17
N GLU A 16 -23.08 -0.19 25.16
CA GLU A 16 -22.70 -1.30 26.04
C GLU A 16 -23.79 -1.56 27.08
N ASP A 17 -24.25 -0.50 27.76
CA ASP A 17 -25.35 -0.60 28.73
C ASP A 17 -26.73 -0.66 28.08
N ARG A 18 -26.80 -0.54 26.74
CA ARG A 18 -28.02 -0.50 25.94
C ARG A 18 -29.06 0.47 26.51
N ARG A 19 -28.60 1.69 26.80
CA ARG A 19 -29.40 2.74 27.45
C ARG A 19 -29.42 4.03 26.63
N LEU A 20 -30.61 4.60 26.47
CA LEU A 20 -30.80 5.97 26.02
C LEU A 20 -31.23 6.80 27.24
N THR A 21 -30.53 7.88 27.51
CA THR A 21 -30.96 8.86 28.52
C THR A 21 -31.12 10.24 27.88
N ARG A 22 -32.02 11.04 28.45
CA ARG A 22 -32.23 12.44 28.12
C ARG A 22 -32.03 13.26 29.39
N ASP A 23 -31.05 14.15 29.40
CA ASP A 23 -30.70 14.96 30.57
C ASP A 23 -30.46 14.12 31.84
N GLY A 24 -30.00 12.87 31.68
CA GLY A 24 -29.74 11.91 32.75
C GLY A 24 -30.91 10.96 33.06
N GLU A 25 -32.12 11.23 32.58
CA GLU A 25 -33.29 10.37 32.79
C GLU A 25 -33.39 9.29 31.70
N PRO A 26 -33.70 8.02 32.03
CA PRO A 26 -33.90 6.97 31.03
C PRO A 26 -35.06 7.25 30.08
N VAL A 27 -34.83 7.07 28.78
CA VAL A 27 -35.86 7.12 27.75
C VAL A 27 -36.18 5.69 27.32
N GLU A 28 -37.43 5.28 27.51
CA GLU A 28 -37.87 3.94 27.12
C GLU A 28 -37.95 3.80 25.59
N VAL A 29 -37.12 2.89 25.07
CA VAL A 29 -37.09 2.51 23.66
C VAL A 29 -37.02 0.99 23.60
N SER A 30 -37.74 0.36 22.67
CA SER A 30 -37.65 -1.09 22.50
C SER A 30 -36.22 -1.49 22.15
N ALA A 31 -35.79 -2.68 22.61
CA ALA A 31 -34.43 -3.16 22.36
C ALA A 31 -34.04 -3.12 20.87
N ARG A 32 -34.98 -3.44 19.98
CA ARG A 32 -34.78 -3.43 18.54
C ARG A 32 -34.67 -2.01 17.97
N TYR A 33 -35.48 -1.07 18.45
CA TYR A 33 -35.41 0.32 17.98
C TYR A 33 -34.14 0.99 18.50
N LEU A 34 -33.68 0.60 19.69
CA LEU A 34 -32.39 1.02 20.21
C LEU A 34 -31.24 0.53 19.30
N ASP A 35 -31.29 -0.72 18.81
CA ASP A 35 -30.31 -1.22 17.84
C ASP A 35 -30.27 -0.37 16.56
N ALA A 36 -31.44 0.04 16.05
CA ALA A 36 -31.51 0.94 14.90
C ALA A 36 -30.90 2.32 15.20
N LEU A 37 -31.10 2.86 16.40
CA LEU A 37 -30.52 4.13 16.82
C LEU A 37 -29.00 4.03 17.02
N ILE A 38 -28.51 2.92 17.57
CA ILE A 38 -27.07 2.64 17.71
C ILE A 38 -26.43 2.54 16.33
N LEU A 39 -27.07 1.86 15.37
CA LEU A 39 -26.59 1.78 14.00
C LEU A 39 -26.47 3.17 13.35
N LEU A 40 -27.49 4.01 13.53
CA LEU A 40 -27.48 5.39 13.04
C LEU A 40 -26.38 6.25 13.68
N ALA A 41 -26.17 6.13 14.99
CA ALA A 41 -25.14 6.86 15.72
C ALA A 41 -23.72 6.39 15.38
N ALA A 42 -23.53 5.07 15.25
CA ALA A 42 -22.25 4.47 14.86
C ALA A 42 -21.81 4.91 13.45
N GLU A 43 -22.79 5.16 12.57
CA GLU A 43 -22.53 5.59 11.20
C GLU A 43 -22.10 7.07 11.08
N GLY A 44 -22.23 7.85 12.17
CA GLY A 44 -21.68 9.21 12.27
C GLY A 44 -22.34 10.22 11.33
N GLY A 45 -23.64 10.04 11.08
CA GLY A 45 -24.43 10.91 10.20
C GLY A 45 -24.37 10.61 8.71
N ARG A 46 -23.70 9.51 8.31
CA ARG A 46 -23.83 8.98 6.94
C ARG A 46 -25.15 8.22 6.78
N LEU A 47 -25.53 8.01 5.52
CA LEU A 47 -26.76 7.31 5.14
C LEU A 47 -26.69 5.82 5.48
N VAL A 48 -27.66 5.34 6.26
CA VAL A 48 -27.92 3.92 6.45
C VAL A 48 -29.05 3.52 5.50
N THR A 49 -28.77 2.58 4.59
CA THR A 49 -29.74 2.09 3.61
C THR A 49 -30.81 1.21 4.25
N LYS A 50 -31.99 1.12 3.62
CA LYS A 50 -33.06 0.23 4.09
C LYS A 50 -32.60 -1.22 4.22
N ASP A 51 -31.88 -1.73 3.23
CA ASP A 51 -31.38 -3.12 3.24
C ASP A 51 -30.46 -3.37 4.44
N ARG A 52 -29.56 -2.41 4.74
CA ARG A 52 -28.66 -2.50 5.89
C ARG A 52 -29.41 -2.49 7.23
N PHE A 53 -30.49 -1.72 7.34
CA PHE A 53 -31.37 -1.80 8.50
C PHE A 53 -31.97 -3.19 8.63
N MET A 54 -32.53 -3.76 7.56
CA MET A 54 -33.12 -5.10 7.58
C MET A 54 -32.11 -6.17 8.00
N ASP A 55 -30.88 -6.09 7.48
CA ASP A 55 -29.82 -7.05 7.78
C ASP A 55 -29.32 -6.94 9.23
N GLU A 56 -28.97 -5.73 9.70
CA GLU A 56 -28.30 -5.56 10.99
C GLU A 56 -29.27 -5.55 12.18
N VAL A 57 -30.46 -4.95 12.02
CA VAL A 57 -31.44 -4.80 13.11
C VAL A 57 -32.41 -5.98 13.16
N TRP A 58 -32.78 -6.56 12.01
CA TRP A 58 -33.72 -7.69 11.95
C TRP A 58 -33.05 -9.04 11.69
N ARG A 59 -31.72 -9.09 11.45
CA ARG A 59 -30.91 -10.33 11.43
C ARG A 59 -31.53 -11.48 10.63
N GLY A 60 -32.03 -11.19 9.44
CA GLY A 60 -32.64 -12.18 8.54
C GLY A 60 -34.10 -12.53 8.82
N VAL A 61 -34.79 -11.86 9.74
CA VAL A 61 -36.25 -11.94 9.87
C VAL A 61 -36.87 -11.15 8.71
N PRO A 62 -37.68 -11.78 7.83
CA PRO A 62 -38.33 -11.07 6.74
C PRO A 62 -39.33 -10.06 7.31
N VAL A 63 -39.02 -8.78 7.17
CA VAL A 63 -39.87 -7.67 7.57
C VAL A 63 -40.10 -6.72 6.40
N THR A 64 -41.23 -6.01 6.43
CA THR A 64 -41.60 -5.07 5.39
C THR A 64 -40.99 -3.69 5.65
N ASP A 65 -40.89 -2.87 4.60
CA ASP A 65 -40.55 -1.44 4.70
C ASP A 65 -41.42 -0.67 5.72
N GLU A 66 -42.65 -1.15 5.96
CA GLU A 66 -43.55 -0.57 6.96
C GLU A 66 -43.00 -0.75 8.39
N ALA A 67 -42.37 -1.89 8.71
CA ALA A 67 -41.76 -2.12 10.01
C ALA A 67 -40.59 -1.17 10.28
N LEU A 68 -39.77 -0.92 9.26
CA LEU A 68 -38.70 0.08 9.34
C LEU A 68 -39.27 1.50 9.50
N THR A 69 -40.33 1.82 8.76
CA THR A 69 -41.01 3.12 8.87
C THR A 69 -41.59 3.33 10.27
N GLN A 70 -42.20 2.30 10.87
CA GLN A 70 -42.70 2.32 12.24
C GLN A 70 -41.58 2.46 13.27
N CYS A 71 -40.47 1.77 13.09
CA CYS A 71 -39.26 1.91 13.92
C CYS A 71 -38.78 3.36 13.94
N ILE A 72 -38.60 3.98 12.77
CA ILE A 72 -38.14 5.37 12.67
C ILE A 72 -39.17 6.35 13.26
N ARG A 73 -40.48 6.12 13.05
CA ARG A 73 -41.54 6.94 13.69
C ARG A 73 -41.49 6.86 15.21
N ALA A 74 -41.30 5.67 15.77
CA ALA A 74 -41.19 5.47 17.21
C ALA A 74 -39.93 6.15 17.78
N LEU A 75 -38.80 6.05 17.08
CA LEU A 75 -37.58 6.75 17.45
C LEU A 75 -37.74 8.27 17.42
N ARG A 76 -38.34 8.83 16.37
CA ARG A 76 -38.64 10.27 16.30
C ARG A 76 -39.52 10.72 17.47
N LYS A 77 -40.55 9.94 17.82
CA LYS A 77 -41.39 10.23 18.98
C LYS A 77 -40.59 10.22 20.29
N ALA A 78 -39.73 9.24 20.50
CA ALA A 78 -38.87 9.16 21.69
C ALA A 78 -37.86 10.32 21.77
N LEU A 79 -37.35 10.79 20.63
CA LEU A 79 -36.41 11.90 20.53
C LEU A 79 -37.07 13.28 20.52
N GLY A 80 -38.40 13.37 20.41
CA GLY A 80 -39.11 14.62 20.20
C GLY A 80 -38.79 15.29 18.85
N ASP A 81 -38.51 14.46 17.83
CA ASP A 81 -38.12 14.87 16.48
C ASP A 81 -39.32 15.01 15.54
N ASP A 82 -39.26 15.96 14.62
CA ASP A 82 -40.29 16.17 13.59
C ASP A 82 -39.77 15.71 12.22
N ALA A 83 -40.58 14.94 11.48
CA ALA A 83 -40.21 14.50 10.15
C ALA A 83 -40.18 15.64 9.10
N ALA A 84 -40.96 16.71 9.31
CA ALA A 84 -40.98 17.87 8.40
C ALA A 84 -39.79 18.82 8.63
N ALA A 85 -39.27 18.84 9.85
CA ALA A 85 -38.10 19.63 10.25
C ALA A 85 -37.15 18.76 11.13
N PRO A 86 -36.45 17.79 10.52
CA PRO A 86 -35.68 16.79 11.27
C PRO A 86 -34.49 17.42 11.98
N ARG A 87 -34.47 17.30 13.31
CA ARG A 87 -33.36 17.70 14.18
C ARG A 87 -32.42 16.54 14.47
N TYR A 88 -32.94 15.31 14.46
CA TYR A 88 -32.17 14.11 14.78
C TYR A 88 -32.10 13.13 13.62
N ILE A 89 -33.24 12.68 13.08
CA ILE A 89 -33.27 11.64 12.04
C ILE A 89 -33.84 12.22 10.75
N GLU A 90 -33.01 12.34 9.72
CA GLU A 90 -33.44 12.76 8.38
C GLU A 90 -33.80 11.54 7.52
N THR A 91 -34.90 11.66 6.77
CA THR A 91 -35.28 10.68 5.75
C THR A 91 -34.63 11.06 4.42
N VAL A 92 -33.87 10.14 3.81
CA VAL A 92 -33.39 10.28 2.44
C VAL A 92 -34.34 9.51 1.51
N PRO A 93 -35.18 10.19 0.70
CA PRO A 93 -36.22 9.54 -0.09
C PRO A 93 -35.67 8.40 -0.94
N ARG A 94 -36.35 7.25 -0.93
CA ARG A 94 -36.01 6.01 -1.66
C ARG A 94 -34.73 5.29 -1.21
N HIS A 95 -33.95 5.83 -0.28
CA HIS A 95 -32.66 5.23 0.08
C HIS A 95 -32.58 4.76 1.54
N GLY A 96 -33.01 5.59 2.50
CA GLY A 96 -32.89 5.24 3.91
C GLY A 96 -32.92 6.44 4.85
N TYR A 97 -32.13 6.37 5.93
CA TYR A 97 -32.15 7.34 7.02
C TYR A 97 -30.73 7.70 7.50
N ARG A 98 -30.55 8.89 8.06
CA ARG A 98 -29.29 9.31 8.69
C ARG A 98 -29.53 10.13 9.96
N LEU A 99 -28.58 10.06 10.88
CA LEU A 99 -28.58 10.88 12.10
C LEU A 99 -27.91 12.23 11.81
N VAL A 100 -28.67 13.32 11.78
CA VAL A 100 -28.15 14.67 11.45
C VAL A 100 -27.74 15.47 12.68
N ALA A 101 -27.96 14.94 13.88
CA ALA A 101 -27.55 15.61 15.11
C ALA A 101 -26.03 15.57 15.29
N ALA A 102 -25.45 16.70 15.69
CA ALA A 102 -24.04 16.80 16.02
C ALA A 102 -23.71 15.88 17.19
N LEU A 103 -22.91 14.84 16.93
CA LEU A 103 -22.46 13.90 17.94
C LEU A 103 -21.32 14.54 18.76
N GLY A 104 -21.59 14.87 20.01
CA GLY A 104 -20.59 15.24 21.01
C GLY A 104 -20.10 13.99 21.74
N GLY A 105 -18.79 13.78 21.78
CA GLY A 105 -18.15 12.78 22.64
C GLY A 105 -16.85 13.35 23.17
N ASP A 106 -16.47 13.00 24.39
CA ASP A 106 -15.17 13.33 24.99
C ASP A 106 -13.97 12.70 24.24
N ASP A 107 -14.24 11.93 23.20
CA ASP A 107 -13.29 11.63 22.14
C ASP A 107 -13.95 11.98 20.81
N ALA A 108 -13.86 13.26 20.44
CA ALA A 108 -14.19 13.72 19.10
C ALA A 108 -13.23 13.05 18.11
N ARG A 109 -13.58 11.87 17.61
CA ARG A 109 -13.15 11.48 16.27
C ARG A 109 -13.81 12.46 15.32
N THR A 110 -13.06 13.52 15.00
CA THR A 110 -13.22 14.29 13.78
C THR A 110 -13.34 13.28 12.63
N VAL A 111 -14.57 13.02 12.19
CA VAL A 111 -14.79 12.33 10.93
C VAL A 111 -14.30 13.30 9.89
N ALA A 112 -13.09 13.04 9.39
CA ALA A 112 -12.53 13.76 8.26
C ALA A 112 -13.57 13.77 7.12
N PRO A 113 -13.63 14.85 6.32
CA PRO A 113 -14.48 14.91 5.14
C PRO A 113 -14.27 13.64 4.31
N LEU A 114 -15.36 13.10 3.73
CA LEU A 114 -15.33 11.99 2.79
C LEU A 114 -14.09 12.13 1.90
N ALA A 115 -13.11 11.27 2.12
CA ALA A 115 -11.98 11.14 1.24
C ALA A 115 -12.56 10.94 -0.17
N ASP A 116 -12.03 11.73 -1.08
CA ASP A 116 -12.05 11.52 -2.53
C ASP A 116 -12.00 10.03 -2.89
N PRO A 117 -12.55 9.62 -4.05
CA PRO A 117 -12.80 8.23 -4.42
C PRO A 117 -11.68 7.31 -3.96
N VAL A 118 -12.03 6.14 -3.42
CA VAL A 118 -11.18 5.06 -2.85
C VAL A 118 -9.86 4.76 -3.61
N PHE A 119 -9.71 5.27 -4.83
CA PHE A 119 -8.51 5.30 -5.67
C PHE A 119 -7.45 6.38 -5.34
N ALA A 120 -7.76 7.46 -4.62
CA ALA A 120 -6.81 8.54 -4.33
C ALA A 120 -5.68 8.14 -3.35
N PRO A 121 -5.93 7.36 -2.27
CA PRO A 121 -4.87 6.97 -1.34
C PRO A 121 -3.88 5.97 -1.93
N THR A 122 -4.36 5.09 -2.81
CA THR A 122 -3.57 4.03 -3.47
C THR A 122 -2.73 4.58 -4.61
N ALA A 123 -3.25 5.55 -5.37
CA ALA A 123 -2.52 6.20 -6.47
C ALA A 123 -1.28 6.95 -5.97
N PHE A 124 -1.40 7.68 -4.85
CA PHE A 124 -0.25 8.41 -4.30
C PHE A 124 0.79 7.47 -3.67
N ASP A 125 0.36 6.40 -2.99
CA ASP A 125 1.30 5.41 -2.45
C ASP A 125 2.02 4.67 -3.58
N GLY A 126 1.31 4.33 -4.65
CA GLY A 126 1.89 3.78 -5.88
C GLY A 126 2.87 4.75 -6.55
N PHE A 127 2.51 6.03 -6.65
CA PHE A 127 3.40 7.07 -7.17
C PHE A 127 4.66 7.25 -6.31
N SER A 128 4.50 7.26 -4.98
CA SER A 128 5.62 7.33 -4.04
C SER A 128 6.52 6.11 -4.19
N ALA A 129 5.94 4.91 -4.31
CA ALA A 129 6.69 3.69 -4.56
C ALA A 129 7.46 3.74 -5.90
N ALA A 130 6.85 4.28 -6.95
CA ALA A 130 7.49 4.50 -8.24
C ALA A 130 8.67 5.47 -8.13
N LEU A 131 8.51 6.58 -7.41
CA LEU A 131 9.62 7.51 -7.15
C LEU A 131 10.76 6.83 -6.36
N GLY A 132 10.43 6.05 -5.33
CA GLY A 132 11.42 5.30 -4.56
C GLY A 132 12.20 4.30 -5.43
N GLY A 133 11.49 3.54 -6.25
CA GLY A 133 12.12 2.62 -7.20
C GLY A 133 12.96 3.33 -8.27
N GLY A 134 12.48 4.45 -8.79
CA GLY A 134 13.22 5.28 -9.74
C GLY A 134 14.51 5.87 -9.17
N LEU A 135 14.46 6.37 -7.93
CA LEU A 135 15.64 6.83 -7.20
C LEU A 135 16.64 5.71 -6.95
N ALA A 136 16.19 4.51 -6.60
CA ALA A 136 17.05 3.34 -6.49
C ALA A 136 17.70 3.00 -7.84
N GLY A 137 16.95 3.10 -8.94
CA GLY A 137 17.45 2.90 -10.29
C GLY A 137 18.55 3.89 -10.68
N ILE A 138 18.34 5.19 -10.40
CA ILE A 138 19.36 6.22 -10.62
C ILE A 138 20.61 5.95 -9.76
N ALA A 139 20.42 5.68 -8.47
CA ALA A 139 21.51 5.42 -7.54
C ALA A 139 22.32 4.17 -7.93
N GLY A 140 21.65 3.09 -8.35
CA GLY A 140 22.30 1.89 -8.88
C GLY A 140 23.06 2.18 -10.18
N GLY A 141 22.42 2.85 -11.14
CA GLY A 141 23.03 3.24 -12.41
C GLY A 141 24.31 4.06 -12.22
N LEU A 142 24.23 5.14 -11.43
CA LEU A 142 25.38 5.98 -11.09
C LEU A 142 26.43 5.22 -10.26
N GLY A 143 25.99 4.32 -9.37
CA GLY A 143 26.86 3.48 -8.57
C GLY A 143 27.74 2.56 -9.42
N TYR A 144 27.18 1.93 -10.46
CA TYR A 144 27.98 1.09 -11.38
C TYR A 144 29.09 1.88 -12.07
N LEU A 145 28.82 3.14 -12.42
CA LEU A 145 29.78 4.02 -13.07
C LEU A 145 30.86 4.49 -12.10
N ALA A 146 30.45 4.95 -10.90
CA ALA A 146 31.37 5.42 -9.87
C ALA A 146 32.34 4.33 -9.40
N LEU A 147 31.87 3.08 -9.39
CA LEU A 147 32.66 1.90 -9.02
C LEU A 147 33.48 1.32 -10.19
N GLY A 148 33.41 1.93 -11.38
CA GLY A 148 34.10 1.47 -12.58
C GLY A 148 33.63 0.09 -13.08
N LEU A 149 32.44 -0.34 -12.66
CA LEU A 149 31.85 -1.63 -13.04
C LEU A 149 31.31 -1.60 -14.46
N VAL A 150 30.92 -0.43 -14.96
CA VAL A 150 30.51 -0.20 -16.35
C VAL A 150 31.35 0.93 -16.93
N THR A 151 32.12 0.64 -17.97
CA THR A 151 32.93 1.65 -18.69
C THR A 151 32.30 1.96 -20.05
N PRO A 152 31.97 3.22 -20.37
CA PRO A 152 31.41 3.60 -21.66
C PRO A 152 32.46 3.50 -22.79
N GLY A 153 32.15 2.82 -23.89
CA GLY A 153 33.04 2.71 -25.05
C GLY A 153 33.14 3.99 -25.89
N ILE A 154 32.01 4.60 -26.29
CA ILE A 154 31.97 5.81 -27.15
C ILE A 154 30.82 6.72 -26.69
N GLY A 155 31.10 8.02 -26.51
CA GLY A 155 30.10 9.01 -26.10
C GLY A 155 29.62 8.80 -24.66
N THR A 156 30.49 9.10 -23.68
CA THR A 156 30.23 8.93 -22.25
C THR A 156 28.88 9.52 -21.84
N ALA A 157 28.58 10.75 -22.24
CA ALA A 157 27.32 11.41 -21.90
C ALA A 157 26.07 10.65 -22.41
N SER A 158 26.10 10.12 -23.63
CA SER A 158 24.96 9.40 -24.22
C SER A 158 24.75 8.03 -23.57
N THR A 159 25.84 7.30 -23.32
CA THR A 159 25.77 5.99 -22.63
C THR A 159 25.30 6.15 -21.19
N LEU A 160 25.79 7.19 -20.51
CA LEU A 160 25.36 7.57 -19.16
C LEU A 160 23.86 7.88 -19.13
N LEU A 161 23.39 8.71 -20.06
CA LEU A 161 21.99 9.08 -20.15
C LEU A 161 21.11 7.84 -20.37
N VAL A 162 21.46 6.98 -21.33
CA VAL A 162 20.71 5.74 -21.61
C VAL A 162 20.68 4.82 -20.40
N LEU A 163 21.82 4.57 -19.75
CA LEU A 163 21.89 3.67 -18.60
C LEU A 163 21.07 4.20 -17.41
N VAL A 164 21.21 5.48 -17.09
CA VAL A 164 20.47 6.12 -15.99
C VAL A 164 18.99 6.18 -16.31
N SER A 165 18.59 6.55 -17.54
CA SER A 165 17.18 6.59 -17.95
C SER A 165 16.55 5.20 -17.95
N MET A 166 17.25 4.18 -18.44
CA MET A 166 16.75 2.81 -18.42
C MET A 166 16.56 2.31 -16.98
N ASN A 167 17.54 2.52 -16.10
CA ASN A 167 17.44 2.11 -14.70
C ASN A 167 16.37 2.91 -13.94
N LEU A 168 16.21 4.19 -14.23
CA LEU A 168 15.12 5.01 -13.70
C LEU A 168 13.76 4.42 -14.09
N LEU A 169 13.56 4.10 -15.37
CA LEU A 169 12.29 3.56 -15.87
C LEU A 169 12.00 2.17 -15.29
N LEU A 170 12.97 1.26 -15.32
CA LEU A 170 12.81 -0.09 -14.74
C LEU A 170 12.60 -0.01 -13.24
N GLY A 171 13.38 0.82 -12.55
CA GLY A 171 13.25 1.05 -11.12
C GLY A 171 11.87 1.60 -10.76
N ALA A 172 11.37 2.59 -11.49
CA ALA A 172 10.06 3.17 -11.25
C ALA A 172 8.91 2.19 -11.52
N ALA A 173 8.99 1.43 -12.61
CA ALA A 173 8.01 0.39 -12.93
C ALA A 173 7.99 -0.71 -11.87
N ALA A 174 9.16 -1.19 -11.44
CA ALA A 174 9.27 -2.19 -10.38
C ALA A 174 8.80 -1.65 -9.02
N GLY A 175 9.13 -0.39 -8.70
CA GLY A 175 8.68 0.29 -7.49
C GLY A 175 7.16 0.41 -7.45
N LEU A 176 6.54 0.83 -8.55
CA LEU A 176 5.07 0.87 -8.69
C LEU A 176 4.45 -0.51 -8.52
N ALA A 177 4.98 -1.52 -9.21
CA ALA A 177 4.44 -2.88 -9.16
C ALA A 177 4.54 -3.50 -7.76
N VAL A 178 5.72 -3.45 -7.14
CA VAL A 178 5.98 -4.06 -5.83
C VAL A 178 5.40 -3.23 -4.69
N GLY A 179 5.84 -1.98 -4.59
CA GLY A 179 5.47 -1.10 -3.47
C GLY A 179 4.03 -0.64 -3.57
N GLY A 180 3.53 -0.36 -4.79
CA GLY A 180 2.12 -0.05 -5.01
C GLY A 180 1.21 -1.24 -4.67
N ALA A 181 1.55 -2.47 -5.07
CA ALA A 181 0.76 -3.66 -4.71
C ALA A 181 0.80 -3.94 -3.19
N ALA A 182 1.96 -3.77 -2.54
CA ALA A 182 2.08 -3.92 -1.09
C ALA A 182 1.24 -2.86 -0.34
N ALA A 183 1.28 -1.60 -0.78
CA ALA A 183 0.50 -0.51 -0.19
C ALA A 183 -1.01 -0.69 -0.43
N PHE A 184 -1.40 -1.13 -1.63
CA PHE A 184 -2.77 -1.48 -1.96
C PHE A 184 -3.30 -2.61 -1.07
N ALA A 185 -2.51 -3.68 -0.91
CA ALA A 185 -2.86 -4.79 -0.03
C ALA A 185 -2.93 -4.37 1.45
N ALA A 186 -2.09 -3.43 1.89
CA ALA A 186 -2.19 -2.83 3.22
C ALA A 186 -3.54 -2.14 3.43
N GLN A 187 -4.04 -1.44 2.42
CA GLN A 187 -5.33 -0.75 2.51
C GLN A 187 -6.49 -1.74 2.51
N LEU A 188 -6.51 -2.70 1.58
CA LEU A 188 -7.58 -3.70 1.46
C LEU A 188 -7.72 -4.58 2.71
N SER A 189 -6.60 -4.85 3.38
CA SER A 189 -6.55 -5.74 4.55
C SER A 189 -6.58 -5.01 5.90
N HIS A 190 -6.82 -3.70 5.92
CA HIS A 190 -6.74 -2.86 7.12
C HIS A 190 -5.40 -3.00 7.88
N GLY A 191 -4.28 -3.08 7.15
CA GLY A 191 -2.93 -3.10 7.70
C GLY A 191 -2.44 -4.46 8.21
N LYS A 192 -3.11 -5.57 7.88
CA LYS A 192 -2.65 -6.91 8.25
C LYS A 192 -1.35 -7.24 7.51
N ALA A 193 -0.26 -7.41 8.25
CA ALA A 193 1.08 -7.62 7.70
C ALA A 193 1.17 -8.74 6.66
N GLY A 194 0.48 -9.88 6.88
CA GLY A 194 0.51 -11.00 5.92
C GLY A 194 0.05 -10.61 4.52
N TRP A 195 -0.99 -9.79 4.40
CA TRP A 195 -1.50 -9.32 3.10
C TRP A 195 -0.56 -8.34 2.42
N ILE A 196 0.14 -7.49 3.18
CA ILE A 196 1.16 -6.57 2.65
C ILE A 196 2.31 -7.36 2.01
N VAL A 197 2.75 -8.42 2.69
CA VAL A 197 3.80 -9.32 2.18
C VAL A 197 3.34 -10.01 0.89
N VAL A 198 2.12 -10.55 0.87
CA VAL A 198 1.53 -11.17 -0.33
C VAL A 198 1.42 -10.18 -1.48
N GLY A 199 0.95 -8.95 -1.22
CA GLY A 199 0.86 -7.89 -2.23
C GLY A 199 2.21 -7.56 -2.86
N GLY A 200 3.23 -7.34 -2.02
CA GLY A 200 4.60 -7.11 -2.50
C GLY A 200 5.16 -8.30 -3.28
N ALA A 201 4.96 -9.52 -2.79
CA ALA A 201 5.40 -10.76 -3.42
C ALA A 201 4.76 -10.96 -4.81
N VAL A 202 3.45 -10.75 -4.93
CA VAL A 202 2.72 -10.84 -6.21
C VAL A 202 3.19 -9.76 -7.18
N GLY A 203 3.34 -8.51 -6.73
CA GLY A 203 3.88 -7.43 -7.56
C GLY A 203 5.30 -7.72 -8.07
N GLY A 204 6.13 -8.29 -7.19
CA GLY A 204 7.50 -8.72 -7.51
C GLY A 204 7.54 -9.88 -8.51
N LEU A 205 6.71 -10.90 -8.30
CA LEU A 205 6.58 -12.04 -9.22
C LEU A 205 6.17 -11.57 -10.62
N LEU A 206 5.18 -10.68 -10.70
CA LEU A 206 4.69 -10.14 -11.97
C LEU A 206 5.78 -9.38 -12.72
N VAL A 207 6.48 -8.44 -12.05
CA VAL A 207 7.53 -7.67 -12.73
C VAL A 207 8.71 -8.56 -13.13
N GLY A 208 9.08 -9.55 -12.31
CA GLY A 208 10.13 -10.52 -12.63
C GLY A 208 9.75 -11.45 -13.80
N ALA A 209 8.49 -11.90 -13.86
CA ALA A 209 7.98 -12.72 -14.96
C ALA A 209 7.94 -11.93 -16.28
N ILE A 210 7.39 -10.71 -16.24
CA ILE A 210 7.33 -9.82 -17.41
C ILE A 210 8.74 -9.45 -17.86
N GLY A 211 9.65 -9.11 -16.94
CA GLY A 211 11.03 -8.79 -17.25
C GLY A 211 11.76 -9.95 -17.94
N ARG A 212 11.57 -11.18 -17.46
CA ARG A 212 12.13 -12.37 -18.11
C ARG A 212 11.53 -12.64 -19.48
N MET A 213 10.22 -12.50 -19.63
CA MET A 213 9.52 -12.70 -20.90
C MET A 213 9.97 -11.66 -21.95
N LEU A 214 9.99 -10.37 -21.58
CA LEU A 214 10.49 -9.30 -22.43
C LEU A 214 12.00 -9.37 -22.66
N GLY A 215 12.77 -9.92 -21.74
CA GLY A 215 14.22 -10.03 -21.89
C GLY A 215 14.65 -11.21 -22.75
N ASN A 216 14.14 -12.40 -22.47
CA ASN A 216 14.56 -13.62 -23.16
C ASN A 216 13.75 -13.89 -24.41
N ASP A 217 12.41 -13.82 -24.34
CA ASP A 217 11.57 -14.22 -25.47
C ASP A 217 11.60 -13.14 -26.56
N LEU A 218 11.61 -11.86 -26.19
CA LEU A 218 11.74 -10.77 -27.16
C LEU A 218 13.10 -10.81 -27.89
N PHE A 219 14.21 -11.00 -27.17
CA PHE A 219 15.53 -11.09 -27.82
C PHE A 219 15.67 -12.35 -28.66
N ALA A 220 15.12 -13.48 -28.21
CA ALA A 220 15.06 -14.68 -29.02
C ALA A 220 14.28 -14.46 -30.33
N LEU A 221 13.15 -13.74 -30.27
CA LEU A 221 12.35 -13.40 -31.44
C LEU A 221 13.04 -12.39 -32.37
N LEU A 222 13.69 -11.35 -31.82
CA LEU A 222 14.31 -10.28 -32.61
C LEU A 222 15.69 -10.64 -33.17
N PHE A 223 16.49 -11.40 -32.41
CA PHE A 223 17.91 -11.65 -32.72
C PHE A 223 18.25 -13.14 -32.85
N GLY A 224 17.26 -14.04 -32.71
CA GLY A 224 17.45 -15.49 -32.82
C GLY A 224 18.23 -16.11 -31.67
N ARG A 225 18.53 -15.35 -30.60
CA ARG A 225 19.34 -15.78 -29.45
C ARG A 225 18.83 -15.11 -28.18
N ALA A 226 18.59 -15.89 -27.12
CA ALA A 226 18.22 -15.35 -25.80
C ALA A 226 19.46 -14.93 -25.00
N PRO A 227 19.42 -13.83 -24.22
CA PRO A 227 20.52 -13.42 -23.35
C PRO A 227 20.81 -14.39 -22.18
N GLY A 228 19.98 -15.39 -21.92
CA GLY A 228 20.26 -16.41 -20.91
C GLY A 228 19.61 -16.11 -19.56
N ALA A 229 20.35 -16.15 -18.46
CA ALA A 229 19.80 -15.93 -17.11
C ALA A 229 19.58 -14.43 -16.85
N ILE A 230 18.37 -13.95 -17.16
CA ILE A 230 17.84 -12.63 -16.78
C ILE A 230 17.00 -12.79 -15.51
N THR A 231 16.93 -11.72 -14.71
CA THR A 231 16.01 -11.56 -13.57
C THR A 231 14.65 -12.20 -13.83
N GLY A 232 14.26 -13.17 -13.01
CA GLY A 232 13.06 -13.96 -13.19
C GLY A 232 11.96 -13.69 -12.16
N ALA A 233 10.89 -14.46 -12.31
CA ALA A 233 9.73 -14.43 -11.43
C ALA A 233 10.08 -14.76 -9.96
N VAL A 234 11.07 -15.63 -9.73
CA VAL A 234 11.48 -16.06 -8.38
C VAL A 234 12.27 -14.96 -7.67
N GLU A 235 13.22 -14.33 -8.36
CA GLU A 235 13.98 -13.20 -7.84
C GLU A 235 13.05 -12.02 -7.53
N GLY A 236 12.11 -11.76 -8.44
CA GLY A 236 11.05 -10.79 -8.25
C GLY A 236 10.17 -11.10 -7.04
N LEU A 237 9.72 -12.35 -6.88
CA LEU A 237 8.93 -12.81 -5.73
C LEU A 237 9.66 -12.57 -4.40
N ILE A 238 10.95 -12.93 -4.33
CA ILE A 238 11.78 -12.77 -3.13
C ILE A 238 11.91 -11.29 -2.75
N LEU A 239 12.34 -10.45 -3.69
CA LEU A 239 12.47 -9.00 -3.46
C LEU A 239 11.13 -8.36 -3.11
N GLY A 240 10.05 -8.80 -3.76
CA GLY A 240 8.70 -8.35 -3.50
C GLY A 240 8.21 -8.68 -2.09
N ALA A 241 8.39 -9.94 -1.66
CA ALA A 241 8.03 -10.37 -0.31
C ALA A 241 8.82 -9.60 0.75
N VAL A 242 10.13 -9.43 0.54
CA VAL A 242 11.02 -8.68 1.44
C VAL A 242 10.65 -7.21 1.53
N THR A 243 10.29 -6.59 0.40
CA THR A 243 9.78 -5.20 0.37
C THR A 243 8.47 -5.11 1.17
N GLY A 244 7.56 -6.07 1.00
CA GLY A 244 6.31 -6.14 1.76
C GLY A 244 6.52 -6.34 3.27
N ILE A 245 7.44 -7.22 3.68
CA ILE A 245 7.81 -7.42 5.10
C ILE A 245 8.36 -6.12 5.68
N SER A 246 9.28 -5.48 4.96
CA SER A 246 9.94 -4.25 5.38
C SER A 246 8.94 -3.10 5.51
N LEU A 247 8.01 -2.97 4.56
CA LEU A 247 6.93 -1.99 4.62
C LEU A 247 6.00 -2.26 5.81
N ALA A 248 5.58 -3.50 6.03
CA ALA A 248 4.72 -3.87 7.15
C ALA A 248 5.36 -3.53 8.52
N LEU A 249 6.68 -3.75 8.66
CA LEU A 249 7.42 -3.37 9.86
C LEU A 249 7.54 -1.85 10.01
N ALA A 250 7.83 -1.14 8.92
CA ALA A 250 7.97 0.32 8.93
C ALA A 250 6.66 1.01 9.31
N LEU A 251 5.51 0.49 8.83
CA LEU A 251 4.17 0.99 9.16
C LEU A 251 3.77 0.70 10.62
N ARG A 252 4.27 -0.38 11.22
CA ARG A 252 4.01 -0.70 12.64
C ARG A 252 4.87 0.08 13.62
N ALA A 253 6.01 0.59 13.16
CA ALA A 253 7.01 1.24 14.00
C ALA A 253 6.78 2.76 14.13
N GLU A 254 5.52 3.20 14.28
CA GLU A 254 5.12 4.62 14.21
C GLU A 254 5.70 5.55 15.29
N ASP A 255 6.31 5.00 16.34
CA ASP A 255 6.96 5.78 17.40
C ASP A 255 8.49 5.87 17.27
N ARG A 256 9.10 5.14 16.32
CA ARG A 256 10.58 5.07 16.20
C ARG A 256 11.16 6.23 15.40
N SER A 257 12.46 6.53 15.57
CA SER A 257 13.15 7.47 14.68
C SER A 257 13.10 7.02 13.22
N ALA A 258 13.08 7.96 12.27
CA ALA A 258 12.97 7.65 10.84
C ALA A 258 14.04 6.64 10.38
N ALA A 259 15.29 6.80 10.83
CA ALA A 259 16.37 5.87 10.55
C ALA A 259 16.06 4.43 11.00
N ARG A 260 15.53 4.24 12.22
CA ARG A 260 15.18 2.90 12.75
C ARG A 260 13.98 2.26 12.05
N ARG A 261 13.11 3.05 11.42
CA ARG A 261 11.98 2.52 10.62
C ARG A 261 12.43 2.03 9.25
N LEU A 262 13.43 2.69 8.65
CA LEU A 262 13.87 2.41 7.29
C LEU A 262 15.01 1.39 7.22
N LEU A 263 15.83 1.29 8.29
CA LEU A 263 16.94 0.33 8.37
C LEU A 263 16.56 -1.11 7.97
N PRO A 264 15.40 -1.68 8.39
CA PRO A 264 15.02 -3.03 7.98
C PRO A 264 14.88 -3.18 6.45
N GLY A 265 14.41 -2.15 5.75
CA GLY A 265 14.26 -2.17 4.28
C GLY A 265 15.59 -2.35 3.56
N PHE A 266 16.62 -1.60 3.97
CA PHE A 266 17.97 -1.75 3.41
C PHE A 266 18.62 -3.07 3.81
N ALA A 267 18.50 -3.46 5.08
CA ALA A 267 19.13 -4.68 5.58
C ALA A 267 18.52 -5.95 4.96
N PHE A 268 17.20 -6.07 4.96
CA PHE A 268 16.53 -7.23 4.38
C PHE A 268 16.64 -7.25 2.86
N GLY A 269 16.56 -6.09 2.20
CA GLY A 269 16.81 -5.99 0.77
C GLY A 269 18.22 -6.46 0.39
N GLY A 270 19.23 -6.07 1.17
CA GLY A 270 20.61 -6.52 0.96
C GLY A 270 20.79 -8.01 1.17
N ALA A 271 20.21 -8.57 2.22
CA ALA A 271 20.22 -10.01 2.47
C ALA A 271 19.51 -10.78 1.35
N ALA A 272 18.37 -10.28 0.87
CA ALA A 272 17.63 -10.87 -0.25
C ALA A 272 18.45 -10.86 -1.54
N GLY A 273 19.11 -9.75 -1.85
CA GLY A 273 20.02 -9.65 -3.00
C GLY A 273 21.18 -10.63 -2.90
N LEU A 274 21.78 -10.77 -1.71
CA LEU A 274 22.84 -11.76 -1.49
C LEU A 274 22.33 -13.20 -1.68
N ILE A 275 21.15 -13.54 -1.16
CA ILE A 275 20.53 -14.87 -1.34
C ILE A 275 20.28 -15.14 -2.82
N VAL A 276 19.77 -14.16 -3.56
CA VAL A 276 19.57 -14.27 -5.01
C VAL A 276 20.88 -14.54 -5.74
N ALA A 277 21.95 -13.79 -5.45
CA ALA A 277 23.26 -14.01 -6.04
C ALA A 277 23.83 -15.39 -5.75
N LEU A 278 23.72 -15.86 -4.49
CA LEU A 278 24.20 -17.17 -4.07
C LEU A 278 23.40 -18.32 -4.68
N ALA A 279 22.13 -18.10 -5.00
CA ALA A 279 21.28 -19.07 -5.72
C ALA A 279 21.56 -19.09 -7.23
N GLY A 280 22.53 -18.31 -7.73
CA GLY A 280 22.83 -18.16 -9.15
C GLY A 280 21.84 -17.26 -9.90
N GLY A 281 20.93 -16.61 -9.17
CA GLY A 281 20.05 -15.58 -9.71
C GLY A 281 20.82 -14.30 -10.01
N ARG A 282 20.33 -13.55 -10.98
CA ARG A 282 20.98 -12.31 -11.44
C ARG A 282 19.97 -11.18 -11.39
N LEU A 283 20.37 -10.09 -10.76
CA LEU A 283 19.66 -8.82 -10.84
C LEU A 283 20.24 -7.97 -12.00
N MET A 284 20.21 -6.66 -11.87
CA MET A 284 20.42 -5.73 -12.99
C MET A 284 21.86 -5.83 -13.53
N ALA A 285 22.87 -5.72 -12.66
CA ALA A 285 24.27 -5.81 -13.09
C ALA A 285 24.64 -7.20 -13.61
N GLY A 286 24.10 -8.26 -13.02
CA GLY A 286 24.33 -9.63 -13.48
C GLY A 286 23.74 -9.88 -14.88
N SER A 287 22.57 -9.32 -15.17
CA SER A 287 21.94 -9.38 -16.50
C SER A 287 22.74 -8.58 -17.53
N LEU A 288 23.26 -7.41 -17.13
CA LEU A 288 24.07 -6.55 -17.99
C LEU A 288 25.44 -7.18 -18.32
N ALA A 289 26.08 -7.83 -17.34
CA ALA A 289 27.33 -8.57 -17.54
C ALA A 289 27.16 -9.73 -18.53
N GLU A 290 26.05 -10.47 -18.45
CA GLU A 290 25.75 -11.54 -19.40
C GLU A 290 25.53 -10.99 -20.81
N LEU A 291 24.80 -9.87 -20.94
CA LEU A 291 24.59 -9.21 -22.23
C LEU A 291 25.92 -8.79 -22.86
N SER A 292 26.81 -8.18 -22.08
CA SER A 292 28.17 -7.81 -22.52
C SER A 292 28.96 -9.02 -23.01
N SER A 293 28.93 -10.12 -22.26
CA SER A 293 29.67 -11.35 -22.61
C SER A 293 29.17 -12.04 -23.88
N ARG A 294 27.87 -11.96 -24.18
CA ARG A 294 27.25 -12.60 -25.36
C ARG A 294 27.31 -11.74 -26.62
N PHE A 295 27.43 -10.43 -26.46
CA PHE A 295 27.53 -9.47 -27.54
C PHE A 295 28.88 -8.74 -27.46
N PRO A 296 29.99 -9.37 -27.88
CA PRO A 296 31.33 -8.80 -27.78
C PRO A 296 31.53 -7.52 -28.61
N ASP A 297 30.70 -7.28 -29.62
CA ASP A 297 30.65 -6.02 -30.38
C ASP A 297 29.89 -4.89 -29.65
N SER A 298 29.39 -5.14 -28.43
CA SER A 298 28.68 -4.13 -27.65
C SER A 298 29.65 -3.10 -27.06
N ASN A 299 29.24 -1.83 -27.07
CA ASN A 299 29.99 -0.71 -26.46
C ASN A 299 29.93 -0.70 -24.92
N LEU A 300 29.51 -1.80 -24.32
CA LEU A 300 29.26 -1.91 -22.89
C LEU A 300 30.21 -2.94 -22.30
N GLN A 301 31.20 -2.44 -21.56
CA GLN A 301 32.16 -3.28 -20.85
C GLN A 301 31.77 -3.35 -19.37
N VAL A 302 31.57 -4.56 -18.87
CA VAL A 302 31.28 -4.80 -17.45
C VAL A 302 32.47 -5.49 -16.80
N GLY A 303 32.99 -4.91 -15.72
CA GLY A 303 34.21 -5.39 -15.05
C GLY A 303 34.07 -5.50 -13.54
N GLY A 304 34.86 -6.38 -12.93
CA GLY A 304 34.97 -6.58 -11.48
C GLY A 304 36.35 -6.22 -10.92
N ALA A 305 37.11 -5.37 -11.63
CA ALA A 305 38.48 -5.01 -11.26
C ALA A 305 38.58 -4.43 -9.83
N LEU A 306 37.54 -3.74 -9.37
CA LEU A 306 37.42 -3.25 -7.99
C LEU A 306 37.49 -4.37 -6.93
N PHE A 307 37.05 -5.58 -7.28
CA PHE A 307 37.01 -6.74 -6.40
C PHE A 307 38.20 -7.69 -6.61
N GLY A 308 39.20 -7.29 -7.41
CA GLY A 308 40.35 -8.14 -7.74
C GLY A 308 40.01 -9.32 -8.65
N GLU A 309 38.85 -9.30 -9.30
CA GLU A 309 38.40 -10.35 -10.22
C GLU A 309 38.63 -9.94 -11.67
N ASN A 310 39.03 -10.91 -12.51
CA ASN A 310 39.09 -10.73 -13.96
C ASN A 310 37.66 -10.80 -14.53
N GLY A 311 37.12 -9.67 -14.97
CA GLY A 311 35.73 -9.56 -15.42
C GLY A 311 34.74 -9.51 -14.24
N PHE A 312 33.45 -9.72 -14.51
CA PHE A 312 32.40 -9.66 -13.49
C PHE A 312 32.27 -11.02 -12.77
N GLY A 313 33.09 -11.22 -11.74
CA GLY A 313 33.17 -12.48 -10.99
C GLY A 313 32.08 -12.64 -9.91
N PRO A 314 32.08 -13.78 -9.20
CA PRO A 314 31.08 -14.10 -8.18
C PRO A 314 31.07 -13.13 -7.00
N ILE A 315 32.23 -12.57 -6.61
CA ILE A 315 32.31 -11.60 -5.50
C ILE A 315 31.66 -10.29 -5.94
N ALA A 316 32.04 -9.79 -7.11
CA ALA A 316 31.45 -8.59 -7.70
C ALA A 316 29.93 -8.73 -7.85
N LEU A 317 29.47 -9.86 -8.39
CA LEU A 317 28.04 -10.17 -8.52
C LEU A 317 27.33 -10.15 -7.16
N SER A 318 27.88 -10.82 -6.14
CA SER A 318 27.24 -10.92 -4.82
C SER A 318 27.11 -9.57 -4.13
N VAL A 319 28.19 -8.78 -4.13
CA VAL A 319 28.21 -7.45 -3.50
C VAL A 319 27.24 -6.51 -4.21
N VAL A 320 27.31 -6.47 -5.55
CA VAL A 320 26.50 -5.55 -6.34
C VAL A 320 25.01 -5.90 -6.23
N THR A 321 24.68 -7.20 -6.29
CA THR A 321 23.30 -7.69 -6.17
C THR A 321 22.73 -7.41 -4.78
N ALA A 322 23.55 -7.53 -3.73
CA ALA A 322 23.16 -7.11 -2.38
C ALA A 322 22.91 -5.59 -2.32
N CYS A 323 23.78 -4.77 -2.89
CA CYS A 323 23.57 -3.32 -2.96
C CYS A 323 22.30 -2.94 -3.72
N GLU A 324 22.02 -3.59 -4.85
CA GLU A 324 20.80 -3.39 -5.64
C GLU A 324 19.53 -3.71 -4.83
N GLY A 325 19.51 -4.88 -4.17
CA GLY A 325 18.38 -5.28 -3.33
C GLY A 325 18.15 -4.31 -2.16
N ALA A 326 19.24 -3.85 -1.52
CA ALA A 326 19.19 -2.88 -0.43
C ALA A 326 18.65 -1.52 -0.89
N LEU A 327 19.18 -0.99 -1.99
CA LEU A 327 18.74 0.29 -2.57
C LEU A 327 17.26 0.22 -2.97
N PHE A 328 16.86 -0.83 -3.69
CA PHE A 328 15.48 -0.97 -4.15
C PHE A 328 14.48 -1.04 -2.98
N CYS A 329 14.65 -2.01 -2.07
CA CYS A 329 13.73 -2.18 -0.93
C CYS A 329 13.73 -0.94 -0.03
N GLY A 330 14.92 -0.41 0.29
CA GLY A 330 15.08 0.73 1.17
C GLY A 330 14.42 1.99 0.61
N CYS A 331 14.68 2.34 -0.65
CA CYS A 331 14.12 3.53 -1.28
C CYS A 331 12.61 3.44 -1.50
N VAL A 332 12.08 2.28 -1.91
CA VAL A 332 10.64 2.08 -2.09
C VAL A 332 9.90 2.25 -0.75
N VAL A 333 10.38 1.58 0.32
CA VAL A 333 9.77 1.69 1.66
C VAL A 333 9.89 3.12 2.19
N ALA A 334 11.05 3.75 2.03
CA ALA A 334 11.28 5.13 2.46
C ALA A 334 10.33 6.11 1.77
N ALA A 335 10.16 5.99 0.46
CA ALA A 335 9.29 6.88 -0.31
C ALA A 335 7.82 6.73 0.10
N ILE A 336 7.32 5.50 0.30
CA ILE A 336 5.95 5.27 0.77
C ILE A 336 5.74 5.86 2.19
N VAL A 337 6.66 5.57 3.12
CA VAL A 337 6.55 6.05 4.51
C VAL A 337 6.62 7.57 4.58
N LEU A 338 7.55 8.19 3.84
CA LEU A 338 7.69 9.65 3.79
C LEU A 338 6.48 10.29 3.09
N GLY A 339 6.01 9.70 1.98
CA GLY A 339 4.84 10.17 1.25
C GLY A 339 3.57 10.17 2.11
N ARG A 340 3.36 9.11 2.91
CA ARG A 340 2.24 9.05 3.86
C ARG A 340 2.34 10.09 4.97
N ARG A 341 3.55 10.36 5.47
CA ARG A 341 3.78 11.43 6.47
C ARG A 341 3.49 12.81 5.92
N LEU A 342 3.93 13.10 4.69
CA LEU A 342 3.66 14.38 4.03
C LEU A 342 2.16 14.58 3.82
N ARG A 343 1.43 13.53 3.43
CA ARG A 343 -0.04 13.58 3.30
C ARG A 343 -0.75 13.79 4.65
N ALA A 344 -0.22 13.25 5.74
CA ALA A 344 -0.80 13.44 7.06
C ALA A 344 -0.53 14.85 7.65
N ALA A 345 0.41 15.61 7.09
CA ALA A 345 0.83 16.93 7.57
C ALA A 345 0.22 18.11 6.78
N GLY A 346 -0.42 17.84 5.64
CA GLY A 346 -1.08 18.84 4.78
C GLY A 346 -2.59 18.68 4.82
#